data_AF-A0A925YXC5-F1
#
_entry.id   AF-A0A925YXC5-F1
#
_cell.length_a   1.000
_cell.length_b   1.000
_cell.length_c   1.000
_cell.angle_alpha   90.00
_cell.angle_beta   90.00
_cell.angle_gamma   90.00
#
_symmetry.space_group_name_H-M   'P 1'
#
loop_
_entity.id
_entity.type
_entity.pdbx_description
1 polymer ?
#
loop_
_entity_poly.entity_id
_entity_poly.type
_entity_poly.pdbx_seq_one_letter_code
_entity_poly.pdbx_strand_id
1 'polypeptide(L)'
;MIQTFYHCKVCTAFALLSLLIVSPPLSAQTRGRHEPIGVEKSIKADFQLGALELTVKPHHHGNLFDYIYTSGDSTDLSCNYSVDTDGEANLELMTSSTGQNERRKVRISFNSFFSKDKETEKPRVMELSLSDSLPMELSLSLGAAAATLDLSGLKLSAFSLSSGASNNAVRFTKPNPVQMKTMEISTGASKLEMTGLGYANFDTMELSGGATNVVLDFGGNIRRQVKAEISIGAGSVRILVPKDLAVRINAS
;
A
#
# COMPACT_ATOMS: atom_id res chain seq x y z
N MET A 1 32.66 39.85 73.54
CA MET A 1 32.17 40.96 72.70
C MET A 1 32.89 40.84 71.36
N ILE A 2 32.13 40.62 70.29
CA ILE A 2 32.48 40.77 68.86
C ILE A 2 33.16 39.59 68.10
N GLN A 3 32.32 39.00 67.23
CA GLN A 3 32.49 38.47 65.87
C GLN A 3 33.29 37.20 65.53
N THR A 4 32.50 36.17 65.23
CA THR A 4 32.66 35.12 64.22
C THR A 4 33.01 35.66 62.83
N PHE A 5 33.91 35.01 62.09
CA PHE A 5 33.80 34.83 60.63
C PHE A 5 34.64 33.62 60.17
N TYR A 6 33.94 32.55 59.78
CA TYR A 6 34.43 31.52 58.88
C TYR A 6 34.53 32.10 57.47
N HIS A 7 35.63 31.90 56.75
CA HIS A 7 35.58 31.95 55.28
C HIS A 7 36.51 30.93 54.61
N CYS A 8 35.82 29.97 53.99
CA CYS A 8 36.24 28.97 53.05
C CYS A 8 36.71 29.60 51.73
N LYS A 9 37.81 29.11 51.15
CA LYS A 9 38.18 29.36 49.75
C LYS A 9 38.49 28.05 49.04
N VAL A 10 37.43 27.49 48.45
CA VAL A 10 37.30 27.07 47.05
C VAL A 10 38.49 26.27 46.47
N CYS A 11 38.31 24.95 46.41
CA CYS A 11 39.02 24.06 45.51
C CYS A 11 38.13 23.83 44.28
N THR A 12 38.52 24.35 43.12
CA THR A 12 37.80 24.24 41.85
C THR A 12 38.00 22.85 41.25
N ALA A 13 37.03 21.95 41.42
CA ALA A 13 36.94 20.72 40.66
C ALA A 13 36.04 20.95 39.43
N PHE A 14 36.65 21.02 38.25
CA PHE A 14 35.94 20.99 36.97
C PHE A 14 35.39 19.57 36.74
N ALA A 15 34.11 19.36 37.06
CA ALA A 15 33.39 18.18 36.61
C ALA A 15 32.99 18.38 35.14
N LEU A 16 33.66 17.66 34.24
CA LEU A 16 33.23 17.48 32.85
C LEU A 16 31.91 16.70 32.86
N LEU A 17 30.80 17.43 32.87
CA LEU A 17 29.46 16.88 32.68
C LEU A 17 29.34 16.47 31.21
N SER A 18 29.67 15.22 30.90
CA SER A 18 29.35 14.62 29.61
C SER A 18 27.82 14.61 29.46
N LEU A 19 27.27 15.56 28.71
CA LEU A 19 25.91 15.46 28.22
C LEU A 19 25.84 14.22 27.33
N LEU A 20 25.34 13.12 27.90
CA LEU A 20 24.70 12.08 27.12
C LEU A 20 23.50 12.75 26.44
N ILE A 21 23.67 13.10 25.16
CA ILE A 21 22.54 13.41 24.30
C ILE A 21 21.79 12.09 24.14
N VAL A 22 20.83 11.85 25.03
CA VAL A 22 19.78 10.87 24.78
C VAL A 22 18.98 11.47 23.65
N SER A 23 19.26 11.05 22.41
CA SER A 23 18.37 11.34 21.30
C SER A 23 16.99 10.84 21.72
N PRO A 24 15.94 11.69 21.69
CA PRO A 24 14.60 11.20 21.94
C PRO A 24 14.38 10.03 20.97
N PRO A 25 13.85 8.88 21.43
CA PRO A 25 13.51 7.82 20.51
C PRO A 25 12.65 8.44 19.43
N LEU A 26 13.05 8.32 18.16
CA LEU A 26 12.25 8.78 17.03
C LEU A 26 10.91 8.06 17.17
N SER A 27 9.91 8.77 17.69
CA SER A 27 8.66 8.16 18.13
C SER A 27 7.99 7.54 16.92
N ALA A 28 7.59 6.28 17.04
CA ALA A 28 6.69 5.70 16.06
C ALA A 28 5.46 6.61 15.96
N GLN A 29 5.06 6.97 14.74
CA GLN A 29 3.88 7.77 14.48
C GLN A 29 2.76 6.86 14.01
N THR A 30 1.57 7.03 14.60
CA THR A 30 0.34 6.41 14.13
C THR A 30 -0.60 7.52 13.69
N ARG A 31 -1.07 7.45 12.45
CA ARG A 31 -2.09 8.34 11.87
C ARG A 31 -3.31 7.52 11.50
N GLY A 32 -4.49 8.06 11.75
CA GLY A 32 -5.72 7.50 11.22
C GLY A 32 -6.70 8.58 10.84
N ARG A 33 -7.50 8.31 9.81
CA ARG A 33 -8.59 9.15 9.37
C ARG A 33 -9.75 8.25 8.95
N HIS A 34 -10.95 8.69 9.29
CA HIS A 34 -12.20 8.17 8.75
C HIS A 34 -12.92 9.33 8.08
N GLU A 35 -13.66 9.04 7.02
CA GLU A 35 -14.51 10.02 6.34
C GLU A 35 -15.91 9.39 6.17
N PRO A 36 -16.99 9.99 6.69
CA PRO A 36 -18.34 9.48 6.48
C PRO A 36 -18.77 9.66 5.01
N ILE A 37 -19.71 8.83 4.55
CA ILE A 37 -20.37 9.03 3.25
C ILE A 37 -21.32 10.23 3.38
N GLY A 38 -21.14 11.22 2.51
CA GLY A 38 -21.94 12.42 2.38
C GLY A 38 -22.63 12.50 1.02
N VAL A 39 -22.15 13.41 0.16
CA VAL A 39 -22.77 13.76 -1.13
C VAL A 39 -22.15 13.04 -2.33
N GLU A 40 -21.17 12.18 -2.07
CA GLU A 40 -20.38 11.49 -3.08
C GLU A 40 -21.24 10.48 -3.85
N LYS A 41 -21.00 10.39 -5.15
CA LYS A 41 -21.63 9.44 -6.07
C LYS A 41 -20.64 8.44 -6.64
N SER A 42 -19.37 8.82 -6.74
CA SER A 42 -18.26 8.00 -7.21
C SER A 42 -16.96 8.43 -6.54
N ILE A 43 -15.94 7.58 -6.59
CA ILE A 43 -14.64 7.82 -5.96
C ILE A 43 -13.53 7.59 -6.99
N LYS A 44 -12.60 8.54 -7.09
CA LYS A 44 -11.27 8.35 -7.69
C LYS A 44 -10.25 8.29 -6.58
N ALA A 45 -9.70 7.11 -6.37
CA ALA A 45 -8.73 6.83 -5.32
C ALA A 45 -7.33 6.63 -5.94
N ASP A 46 -6.39 7.52 -5.63
CA ASP A 46 -4.98 7.38 -6.06
C ASP A 46 -4.03 7.32 -4.87
N PHE A 47 -3.41 6.16 -4.65
CA PHE A 47 -2.52 5.94 -3.52
C PHE A 47 -1.08 5.74 -3.99
N GLN A 48 -0.21 6.67 -3.62
CA GLN A 48 1.22 6.68 -3.92
C GLN A 48 2.01 6.39 -2.64
N LEU A 49 2.27 5.11 -2.42
CA LEU A 49 2.83 4.60 -1.17
C LEU A 49 4.23 4.03 -1.43
N GLY A 50 5.20 4.47 -0.64
CA GLY A 50 6.60 4.07 -0.75
C GLY A 50 6.82 2.64 -0.26
N ALA A 51 7.77 2.47 0.67
CA ALA A 51 8.06 1.15 1.24
C ALA A 51 7.20 0.88 2.47
N LEU A 52 6.30 -0.11 2.39
CA LEU A 52 5.37 -0.48 3.47
C LEU A 52 4.77 -1.89 3.31
N GLU A 53 4.21 -2.41 4.41
CA GLU A 53 3.21 -3.48 4.37
C GLU A 53 1.81 -2.85 4.28
N LEU A 54 1.03 -3.27 3.28
CA LEU A 54 -0.30 -2.72 2.99
C LEU A 54 -1.35 -3.83 3.07
N THR A 55 -2.41 -3.58 3.84
CA THR A 55 -3.63 -4.39 3.82
C THR A 55 -4.80 -3.51 3.39
N VAL A 56 -5.47 -3.90 2.30
CA VAL A 56 -6.72 -3.27 1.85
C VAL A 56 -7.87 -4.24 2.05
N LYS A 57 -8.98 -3.76 2.61
CA LYS A 57 -10.22 -4.53 2.80
C LYS A 57 -11.46 -3.73 2.40
N PRO A 58 -12.51 -4.39 1.88
CA PRO A 58 -13.80 -3.74 1.73
C PRO A 58 -14.47 -3.54 3.10
N HIS A 59 -15.35 -2.57 3.21
CA HIS A 59 -16.27 -2.43 4.34
C HIS A 59 -17.63 -1.91 3.88
N HIS A 60 -18.66 -2.17 4.70
CA HIS A 60 -20.07 -1.91 4.40
C HIS A 60 -20.73 -0.95 5.41
N HIS A 61 -19.97 0.01 5.94
CA HIS A 61 -20.46 0.95 6.95
C HIS A 61 -20.52 2.36 6.37
N GLY A 62 -21.05 3.31 7.15
CA GLY A 62 -21.31 4.69 6.73
C GLY A 62 -20.07 5.54 6.43
N ASN A 63 -18.88 4.94 6.31
CA ASN A 63 -17.65 5.63 5.94
C ASN A 63 -17.32 5.36 4.47
N LEU A 64 -16.69 6.35 3.84
CA LEU A 64 -16.15 6.27 2.49
C LEU A 64 -14.83 5.50 2.50
N PHE A 65 -13.97 5.83 3.46
CA PHE A 65 -12.71 5.15 3.72
C PHE A 65 -12.31 5.28 5.20
N ASP A 66 -11.51 4.33 5.65
CA ASP A 66 -10.86 4.37 6.95
C ASP A 66 -9.42 3.89 6.79
N TYR A 67 -8.44 4.57 7.35
CA TYR A 67 -7.08 4.04 7.39
C TYR A 67 -6.41 4.21 8.74
N ILE A 68 -5.49 3.29 9.03
CA ILE A 68 -4.50 3.40 10.09
C ILE A 68 -3.13 3.20 9.44
N TYR A 69 -2.26 4.19 9.58
CA TYR A 69 -0.89 4.17 9.11
C TYR A 69 0.05 4.27 10.30
N THR A 70 0.96 3.32 10.43
CA THR A 70 2.00 3.32 11.46
C THR A 70 3.36 3.36 10.78
N SER A 71 4.19 4.34 11.14
CA SER A 71 5.58 4.43 10.72
C SER A 71 6.49 4.51 11.92
N GLY A 72 7.59 3.77 11.91
CA GLY A 72 8.62 3.89 12.93
C GLY A 72 9.64 5.00 12.67
N ASP A 73 9.60 5.64 11.51
CA ASP A 73 10.57 6.65 11.10
C ASP A 73 9.91 7.98 10.71
N SER A 74 10.68 8.90 10.13
CA SER A 74 10.22 10.21 9.69
C SER A 74 9.40 10.18 8.38
N THR A 75 8.99 9.01 7.91
CA THR A 75 8.08 8.89 6.76
C THR A 75 6.69 9.26 7.22
N ASP A 76 6.13 10.26 6.56
CA ASP A 76 4.80 10.75 6.82
C ASP A 76 3.80 10.31 5.75
N LEU A 77 2.51 10.29 6.12
CA LEU A 77 1.40 10.04 5.22
C LEU A 77 0.52 11.29 5.15
N SER A 78 0.39 11.85 3.95
CA SER A 78 -0.61 12.89 3.64
C SER A 78 -1.86 12.26 3.05
N CYS A 79 -3.01 12.74 3.49
CA CYS A 79 -4.31 12.38 2.94
C CYS A 79 -5.01 13.64 2.43
N ASN A 80 -5.24 13.71 1.13
CA ASN A 80 -6.01 14.75 0.49
C ASN A 80 -7.37 14.17 0.08
N TYR A 81 -8.43 14.91 0.38
CA TYR A 81 -9.80 14.49 0.09
C TYR A 81 -10.61 15.71 -0.31
N SER A 82 -11.26 15.62 -1.47
CA SER A 82 -12.16 16.65 -1.97
C SER A 82 -13.32 16.03 -2.72
N VAL A 83 -14.42 16.77 -2.84
CA VAL A 83 -15.58 16.36 -3.63
C VAL A 83 -15.90 17.47 -4.61
N ASP A 84 -16.01 17.11 -5.88
CA ASP A 84 -16.29 18.03 -6.96
C ASP A 84 -17.79 18.34 -7.07
N THR A 85 -18.17 19.36 -7.82
CA THR A 85 -19.58 19.79 -7.94
C THR A 85 -20.51 18.71 -8.48
N ASP A 86 -19.98 17.75 -9.23
CA ASP A 86 -20.76 16.64 -9.80
C ASP A 86 -20.98 15.48 -8.81
N GLY A 87 -20.31 15.52 -7.66
CA GLY A 87 -20.32 14.47 -6.64
C GLY A 87 -19.24 13.40 -6.84
N GLU A 88 -18.22 13.65 -7.67
CA GLU A 88 -17.04 12.79 -7.76
C GLU A 88 -16.06 13.14 -6.64
N ALA A 89 -15.73 12.14 -5.82
CA ALA A 89 -14.80 12.28 -4.72
C ALA A 89 -13.38 11.94 -5.17
N ASN A 90 -12.44 12.84 -4.93
CA ASN A 90 -11.02 12.63 -5.16
C ASN A 90 -10.35 12.30 -3.82
N LEU A 91 -9.75 11.11 -3.72
CA LEU A 91 -9.05 10.64 -2.52
C LEU A 91 -7.61 10.30 -2.88
N GLU A 92 -6.67 11.04 -2.31
CA GLU A 92 -5.24 10.83 -2.53
C GLU A 92 -4.54 10.48 -1.21
N LEU A 93 -3.75 9.41 -1.22
CA LEU A 93 -2.90 9.02 -0.09
C LEU A 93 -1.47 8.96 -0.58
N MET A 94 -0.58 9.77 0.00
CA MET A 94 0.80 9.86 -0.45
C MET A 94 1.76 9.77 0.74
N THR A 95 2.73 8.86 0.66
CA THR A 95 3.84 8.85 1.61
C THR A 95 4.91 9.85 1.19
N SER A 96 5.39 10.66 2.13
CA SER A 96 6.51 11.56 1.92
C SER A 96 7.56 11.32 3.01
N SER A 97 8.83 11.19 2.62
CA SER A 97 9.91 11.19 3.61
C SER A 97 10.26 12.63 3.94
N THR A 98 10.09 13.04 5.19
CA THR A 98 10.48 14.38 5.65
C THR A 98 11.97 14.48 6.01
N GLY A 99 12.77 13.49 5.63
CA GLY A 99 14.21 13.43 5.93
C GLY A 99 15.03 14.38 5.05
N GLN A 100 15.71 15.33 5.70
CA GLN A 100 16.74 16.16 5.10
C GLN A 100 17.75 15.33 4.28
N ASN A 101 18.33 16.02 3.30
CA ASN A 101 19.34 15.67 2.32
C ASN A 101 20.59 14.93 2.88
N GLU A 102 20.44 13.79 3.55
CA GLU A 102 21.53 12.87 3.86
C GLU A 102 21.59 11.80 2.78
N ARG A 103 22.61 11.87 1.92
CA ARG A 103 22.96 10.81 0.97
C ARG A 103 23.33 9.53 1.73
N ARG A 104 22.34 8.75 2.17
CA ARG A 104 22.57 7.39 2.66
C ARG A 104 22.66 6.45 1.46
N LYS A 105 23.79 5.76 1.36
CA LYS A 105 23.98 4.66 0.41
C LYS A 105 23.19 3.45 0.94
N VAL A 106 21.90 3.41 0.65
CA VAL A 106 21.04 2.30 1.04
C VAL A 106 21.18 1.19 0.01
N ARG A 107 21.67 0.03 0.44
CA ARG A 107 21.74 -1.18 -0.38
C ARG A 107 20.43 -1.94 -0.21
N ILE A 108 19.44 -1.63 -1.04
CA ILE A 108 18.16 -2.35 -1.06
C ILE A 108 18.42 -3.74 -1.63
N SER A 109 18.46 -4.75 -0.77
CA SER A 109 18.62 -6.14 -1.18
C SER A 109 17.25 -6.79 -1.22
N PHE A 110 16.86 -7.34 -2.38
CA PHE A 110 15.57 -8.01 -2.56
C PHE A 110 15.32 -9.08 -1.49
N ASN A 111 16.34 -9.91 -1.20
CA ASN A 111 16.23 -10.96 -0.19
C ASN A 111 15.92 -10.45 1.22
N SER A 112 16.30 -9.23 1.62
CA SER A 112 16.01 -8.75 2.97
C SER A 112 14.55 -8.38 3.22
N PHE A 113 13.72 -8.24 2.18
CA PHE A 113 12.26 -8.13 2.34
C PHE A 113 11.57 -9.50 2.48
N PHE A 114 12.19 -10.57 1.97
CA PHE A 114 11.64 -11.94 2.02
C PHE A 114 12.30 -12.82 3.09
N SER A 115 13.28 -12.29 3.82
CA SER A 115 13.95 -13.00 4.90
C SER A 115 13.27 -12.68 6.23
N LYS A 116 12.89 -13.71 6.98
CA LYS A 116 12.26 -13.60 8.31
C LYS A 116 13.22 -13.10 9.40
N ASP A 117 14.49 -12.90 9.06
CA ASP A 117 15.53 -12.40 9.95
C ASP A 117 15.94 -10.99 9.53
N LYS A 118 15.42 -9.97 10.24
CA LYS A 118 16.09 -8.67 10.44
C LYS A 118 15.37 -7.82 11.48
N GLU A 119 15.88 -7.88 12.71
CA GLU A 119 15.90 -6.71 13.60
C GLU A 119 16.71 -5.62 12.89
N THR A 120 16.09 -4.50 12.48
CA THR A 120 16.66 -3.12 12.51
C THR A 120 15.85 -2.09 11.72
N GLU A 121 14.96 -2.48 10.79
CA GLU A 121 14.08 -1.51 10.12
C GLU A 121 12.71 -1.52 10.79
N LYS A 122 12.28 -0.38 11.33
CA LYS A 122 10.97 -0.29 11.97
C LYS A 122 9.89 -0.43 10.89
N PRO A 123 8.88 -1.32 11.08
CA PRO A 123 7.92 -1.62 10.04
C PRO A 123 7.04 -0.40 9.75
N ARG A 124 6.79 -0.12 8.47
CA ARG A 124 5.74 0.80 8.02
C ARG A 124 4.55 -0.06 7.63
N VAL A 125 3.42 0.12 8.30
CA VAL A 125 2.24 -0.72 8.13
C VAL A 125 1.03 0.17 7.89
N MET A 126 0.21 -0.19 6.90
CA MET A 126 -1.03 0.49 6.62
C MET A 126 -2.18 -0.52 6.51
N GLU A 127 -3.22 -0.27 7.30
CA GLU A 127 -4.52 -0.89 7.10
C GLU A 127 -5.46 0.13 6.49
N LEU A 128 -6.08 -0.21 5.37
CA LEU A 128 -7.01 0.63 4.63
C LEU A 128 -8.32 -0.14 4.41
N SER A 129 -9.43 0.51 4.74
CA SER A 129 -10.77 0.01 4.48
C SER A 129 -11.45 0.93 3.48
N LEU A 130 -12.02 0.35 2.41
CA LEU A 130 -12.70 1.08 1.35
C LEU A 130 -14.18 0.71 1.30
N SER A 131 -15.05 1.69 1.09
CA SER A 131 -16.49 1.45 1.04
C SER A 131 -16.90 0.66 -0.19
N ASP A 132 -17.77 -0.34 -0.01
CA ASP A 132 -18.41 -1.07 -1.11
C ASP A 132 -19.68 -0.39 -1.64
N SER A 133 -20.02 0.79 -1.12
CA SER A 133 -21.29 1.46 -1.40
C SER A 133 -21.28 2.28 -2.70
N LEU A 134 -20.14 2.80 -3.14
CA LEU A 134 -20.03 3.68 -4.31
C LEU A 134 -19.10 3.11 -5.39
N PRO A 135 -19.38 3.36 -6.68
CA PRO A 135 -18.45 3.11 -7.78
C PRO A 135 -17.09 3.78 -7.55
N MET A 136 -16.01 3.05 -7.85
CA MET A 136 -14.65 3.49 -7.57
C MET A 136 -13.68 3.17 -8.71
N GLU A 137 -12.84 4.14 -9.05
CA GLU A 137 -11.58 3.94 -9.76
C GLU A 137 -10.46 3.88 -8.73
N LEU A 138 -9.69 2.79 -8.72
CA LEU A 138 -8.64 2.55 -7.73
C LEU A 138 -7.27 2.43 -8.41
N SER A 139 -6.36 3.34 -8.07
CA SER A 139 -4.95 3.36 -8.46
C SER A 139 -4.05 3.14 -7.25
N LEU A 140 -3.18 2.15 -7.33
CA LEU A 140 -2.18 1.84 -6.31
C LEU A 140 -0.79 1.87 -6.93
N SER A 141 0.03 2.85 -6.53
CA SER A 141 1.45 2.94 -6.87
C SER A 141 2.29 2.62 -5.64
N LEU A 142 2.89 1.43 -5.63
CA LEU A 142 3.63 0.89 -4.50
C LEU A 142 5.13 0.82 -4.80
N GLY A 143 5.97 1.33 -3.90
CA GLY A 143 7.43 1.27 -4.04
C GLY A 143 7.98 -0.15 -3.80
N ALA A 144 8.48 -0.38 -2.59
CA ALA A 144 8.92 -1.70 -2.12
C ALA A 144 7.95 -2.21 -1.06
N ALA A 145 7.03 -3.10 -1.43
CA ALA A 145 5.86 -3.38 -0.60
C ALA A 145 5.47 -4.85 -0.53
N ALA A 146 4.90 -5.25 0.61
CA ALA A 146 4.09 -6.45 0.71
C ALA A 146 2.62 -6.03 0.80
N ALA A 147 1.81 -6.35 -0.21
CA ALA A 147 0.42 -5.89 -0.30
C ALA A 147 -0.55 -7.08 -0.30
N THR A 148 -1.53 -7.04 0.61
CA THR A 148 -2.68 -7.94 0.61
C THR A 148 -3.93 -7.11 0.32
N LEU A 149 -4.50 -7.29 -0.87
CA LEU A 149 -5.64 -6.53 -1.37
C LEU A 149 -6.86 -7.44 -1.43
N ASP A 150 -7.78 -7.29 -0.48
CA ASP A 150 -9.14 -7.82 -0.63
C ASP A 150 -9.99 -6.77 -1.33
N LEU A 151 -10.38 -7.08 -2.58
CA LEU A 151 -11.21 -6.21 -3.41
C LEU A 151 -12.62 -6.80 -3.60
N SER A 152 -12.97 -7.80 -2.78
CA SER A 152 -14.23 -8.54 -2.89
C SER A 152 -15.45 -7.64 -2.70
N GLY A 153 -16.33 -7.58 -3.69
CA GLY A 153 -17.60 -6.86 -3.61
C GLY A 153 -17.50 -5.34 -3.75
N LEU A 154 -16.29 -4.77 -3.87
CA LEU A 154 -16.11 -3.37 -4.23
C LEU A 154 -16.67 -3.10 -5.62
N LYS A 155 -17.24 -1.91 -5.82
CA LYS A 155 -17.81 -1.46 -7.10
C LYS A 155 -16.72 -0.85 -7.99
N LEU A 156 -15.74 -1.64 -8.41
CA LEU A 156 -14.58 -1.12 -9.16
C LEU A 156 -14.91 -0.93 -10.64
N SER A 157 -14.86 0.30 -11.15
CA SER A 157 -14.98 0.62 -12.58
C SER A 157 -13.64 0.57 -13.32
N ALA A 158 -12.54 0.79 -12.60
CA ALA A 158 -11.17 0.61 -13.08
C ALA A 158 -10.25 0.22 -11.90
N PHE A 159 -9.22 -0.57 -12.18
CA PHE A 159 -8.22 -0.94 -11.19
C PHE A 159 -6.82 -0.89 -11.81
N SER A 160 -5.90 -0.16 -11.18
CA SER A 160 -4.48 -0.12 -11.54
C SER A 160 -3.60 -0.44 -10.33
N LEU A 161 -2.63 -1.33 -10.54
CA LEU A 161 -1.61 -1.67 -9.57
C LEU A 161 -0.23 -1.57 -10.22
N SER A 162 0.51 -0.53 -9.87
CA SER A 162 1.94 -0.38 -10.17
C SER A 162 2.75 -0.73 -8.94
N SER A 163 3.72 -1.64 -9.07
CA SER A 163 4.62 -1.95 -7.95
C SER A 163 6.06 -2.21 -8.38
N GLY A 164 7.01 -1.71 -7.59
CA GLY A 164 8.43 -1.91 -7.82
C GLY A 164 8.90 -3.31 -7.42
N ALA A 165 9.45 -3.41 -6.20
CA ALA A 165 9.94 -4.66 -5.62
C ALA A 165 8.95 -5.17 -4.58
N SER A 166 8.17 -6.21 -4.90
CA SER A 166 6.95 -6.47 -4.13
C SER A 166 6.53 -7.94 -4.00
N ASN A 167 5.70 -8.20 -2.98
CA ASN A 167 4.91 -9.42 -2.85
C ASN A 167 3.43 -9.02 -2.74
N ASN A 168 2.68 -9.25 -3.82
CA ASN A 168 1.30 -8.79 -3.91
C ASN A 168 0.34 -9.97 -4.00
N ALA A 169 -0.67 -9.97 -3.13
CA ALA A 169 -1.80 -10.87 -3.19
C ALA A 169 -3.08 -10.07 -3.39
N VAL A 170 -3.77 -10.27 -4.52
CA VAL A 170 -5.06 -9.65 -4.84
C VAL A 170 -6.12 -10.72 -4.86
N ARG A 171 -7.25 -10.50 -4.16
CA ARG A 171 -8.34 -11.48 -4.09
C ARG A 171 -9.68 -10.84 -4.37
N PHE A 172 -10.49 -11.61 -5.10
CA PHE A 172 -11.92 -11.38 -5.28
C PHE A 172 -12.67 -12.65 -4.86
N THR A 173 -13.43 -12.57 -3.78
CA THR A 173 -14.25 -13.66 -3.25
C THR A 173 -15.76 -13.42 -3.43
N LYS A 174 -16.12 -12.19 -3.83
CA LYS A 174 -17.48 -11.76 -4.16
C LYS A 174 -17.46 -11.03 -5.51
N PRO A 175 -18.52 -11.15 -6.32
CA PRO A 175 -18.61 -10.43 -7.60
C PRO A 175 -18.46 -8.92 -7.42
N ASN A 176 -17.68 -8.28 -8.29
CA ASN A 176 -17.73 -6.85 -8.53
C ASN A 176 -19.07 -6.52 -9.19
N PRO A 177 -19.96 -5.75 -8.54
CA PRO A 177 -21.32 -5.53 -9.01
C PRO A 177 -21.40 -4.54 -10.18
N VAL A 178 -20.32 -3.83 -10.50
CA VAL A 178 -20.23 -2.95 -11.68
C VAL A 178 -19.23 -3.51 -12.69
N GLN A 179 -19.37 -3.09 -13.95
CA GLN A 179 -18.43 -3.43 -15.00
C GLN A 179 -17.11 -2.69 -14.79
N MET A 180 -16.03 -3.44 -14.63
CA MET A 180 -14.67 -2.90 -14.68
C MET A 180 -14.25 -2.84 -16.15
N LYS A 181 -13.88 -1.66 -16.64
CA LYS A 181 -13.44 -1.51 -18.04
C LYS A 181 -12.03 -2.05 -18.21
N THR A 182 -11.10 -1.54 -17.40
CA THR A 182 -9.69 -1.87 -17.46
C THR A 182 -9.17 -2.33 -16.11
N MET A 183 -8.33 -3.36 -16.18
CA MET A 183 -7.53 -3.85 -15.06
C MET A 183 -6.06 -3.82 -15.50
N GLU A 184 -5.28 -2.91 -14.94
CA GLU A 184 -3.88 -2.71 -15.31
C GLU A 184 -2.95 -3.10 -14.17
N ILE A 185 -1.96 -3.93 -14.48
CA ILE A 185 -0.96 -4.36 -13.51
C ILE A 185 0.42 -4.17 -14.12
N SER A 186 1.27 -3.42 -13.43
CA SER A 186 2.68 -3.25 -13.74
C SER A 186 3.51 -3.64 -12.53
N THR A 187 4.39 -4.63 -12.69
CA THR A 187 5.26 -5.06 -11.59
C THR A 187 6.71 -5.16 -12.01
N GLY A 188 7.63 -4.73 -11.14
CA GLY A 188 9.07 -4.83 -11.36
C GLY A 188 9.61 -6.23 -11.05
N ALA A 189 10.34 -6.35 -9.95
CA ALA A 189 10.84 -7.62 -9.44
C ALA A 189 9.90 -8.10 -8.33
N SER A 190 9.11 -9.15 -8.56
CA SER A 190 7.97 -9.41 -7.66
C SER A 190 7.51 -10.87 -7.62
N LYS A 191 6.66 -11.15 -6.63
CA LYS A 191 5.68 -12.23 -6.71
C LYS A 191 4.29 -11.60 -6.75
N LEU A 192 3.46 -12.06 -7.68
CA LEU A 192 2.07 -11.61 -7.80
C LEU A 192 1.14 -12.82 -7.82
N GLU A 193 0.13 -12.78 -6.96
CA GLU A 193 -0.94 -13.76 -6.92
C GLU A 193 -2.29 -13.04 -7.01
N MET A 194 -3.06 -13.35 -8.05
CA MET A 194 -4.40 -12.80 -8.25
C MET A 194 -5.40 -13.94 -8.29
N THR A 195 -6.35 -13.94 -7.36
CA THR A 195 -7.32 -15.03 -7.18
C THR A 195 -8.76 -14.58 -7.34
N GLY A 196 -9.58 -15.48 -7.89
CA GLY A 196 -10.99 -15.20 -8.13
C GLY A 196 -11.23 -14.14 -9.21
N LEU A 197 -10.34 -14.02 -10.20
CA LEU A 197 -10.45 -13.02 -11.28
C LEU A 197 -11.79 -13.11 -12.02
N GLY A 198 -12.45 -14.28 -12.02
CA GLY A 198 -13.79 -14.44 -12.57
C GLY A 198 -14.88 -13.67 -11.82
N TYR A 199 -14.60 -13.17 -10.61
CA TYR A 199 -15.48 -12.26 -9.88
C TYR A 199 -15.19 -10.77 -10.15
N ALA A 200 -14.08 -10.41 -10.79
CA ALA A 200 -13.66 -9.02 -10.93
C ALA A 200 -14.44 -8.22 -11.99
N ASN A 201 -15.19 -8.88 -12.88
CA ASN A 201 -16.07 -8.28 -13.89
C ASN A 201 -15.37 -7.29 -14.87
N PHE A 202 -14.11 -7.57 -15.22
CA PHE A 202 -13.31 -6.77 -16.16
C PHE A 202 -13.61 -7.09 -17.63
N ASP A 203 -13.44 -6.11 -18.53
CA ASP A 203 -13.39 -6.36 -19.99
C ASP A 203 -11.98 -6.76 -20.42
N THR A 204 -11.01 -5.92 -20.08
CA THR A 204 -9.61 -6.11 -20.43
C THR A 204 -8.73 -6.10 -19.18
N MET A 205 -7.80 -7.04 -19.12
CA MET A 205 -6.71 -7.07 -18.17
C MET A 205 -5.39 -6.96 -18.91
N GLU A 206 -4.53 -6.04 -18.51
CA GLU A 206 -3.17 -5.90 -19.00
C GLU A 206 -2.20 -6.10 -17.85
N LEU A 207 -1.30 -7.07 -17.99
CA LEU A 207 -0.28 -7.38 -17.00
C LEU A 207 1.09 -7.28 -17.66
N SER A 208 1.91 -6.35 -17.16
CA SER A 208 3.32 -6.23 -17.51
C SER A 208 4.21 -6.52 -16.30
N GLY A 209 5.27 -7.30 -16.51
CA GLY A 209 6.18 -7.70 -15.43
C GLY A 209 7.62 -7.78 -15.87
N GLY A 210 8.54 -7.25 -15.07
CA GLY A 210 9.98 -7.31 -15.33
C GLY A 210 10.57 -8.69 -14.99
N ALA A 211 10.79 -8.95 -13.71
CA ALA A 211 11.35 -10.20 -13.18
C ALA A 211 10.40 -10.78 -12.12
N THR A 212 9.38 -11.52 -12.54
CA THR A 212 8.25 -11.84 -11.67
C THR A 212 7.72 -13.27 -11.81
N ASN A 213 7.25 -13.81 -10.69
CA ASN A 213 6.45 -15.04 -10.67
C ASN A 213 4.99 -14.68 -10.44
N VAL A 214 4.15 -15.05 -11.40
CA VAL A 214 2.75 -14.65 -11.46
C VAL A 214 1.84 -15.87 -11.41
N VAL A 215 0.84 -15.82 -10.53
CA VAL A 215 -0.27 -16.76 -10.50
C VAL A 215 -1.57 -15.99 -10.76
N LEU A 216 -2.29 -16.38 -11.80
CA LEU A 216 -3.58 -15.81 -12.17
C LEU A 216 -4.63 -16.91 -12.11
N ASP A 217 -5.55 -16.81 -11.17
CA ASP A 217 -6.68 -17.72 -11.04
C ASP A 217 -7.97 -17.05 -11.51
N PHE A 218 -8.46 -17.52 -12.65
CA PHE A 218 -9.71 -17.13 -13.30
C PHE A 218 -10.94 -17.85 -12.74
N GLY A 219 -10.81 -18.50 -11.58
CA GLY A 219 -11.92 -18.98 -10.77
C GLY A 219 -12.96 -17.89 -10.49
N GLY A 220 -14.20 -18.32 -10.25
CA GLY A 220 -15.35 -17.45 -10.03
C GLY A 220 -16.43 -17.63 -11.09
N ASN A 221 -17.13 -16.55 -11.43
CA ASN A 221 -18.27 -16.60 -12.36
C ASN A 221 -18.10 -15.60 -13.49
N ILE A 222 -17.33 -15.99 -14.51
CA ILE A 222 -17.16 -15.21 -15.74
C ILE A 222 -18.44 -15.32 -16.57
N ARG A 223 -19.21 -14.23 -16.64
CA ARG A 223 -20.52 -14.18 -17.31
C ARG A 223 -20.48 -13.65 -18.74
N ARG A 224 -19.34 -13.06 -19.16
CA ARG A 224 -19.13 -12.50 -20.49
C ARG A 224 -17.72 -12.78 -20.98
N GLN A 225 -17.48 -12.57 -22.26
CA GLN A 225 -16.14 -12.65 -22.82
C GLN A 225 -15.24 -11.60 -22.18
N VAL A 226 -14.04 -12.01 -21.76
CA VAL A 226 -12.99 -11.15 -21.22
C VAL A 226 -11.69 -11.37 -21.98
N LYS A 227 -10.80 -10.39 -21.96
CA LYS A 227 -9.48 -10.47 -22.59
C LYS A 227 -8.40 -10.18 -21.55
N ALA A 228 -7.38 -11.03 -21.51
CA ALA A 228 -6.20 -10.83 -20.67
C ALA A 228 -4.94 -10.84 -21.54
N GLU A 229 -4.15 -9.78 -21.47
CA GLU A 229 -2.85 -9.65 -22.12
C GLU A 229 -1.77 -9.68 -21.05
N ILE A 230 -0.78 -10.56 -21.20
CA ILE A 230 0.23 -10.84 -20.17
C ILE A 230 1.61 -10.82 -20.84
N SER A 231 2.46 -9.90 -20.38
CA SER A 231 3.82 -9.67 -20.89
C SER A 231 4.81 -9.71 -19.74
N ILE A 232 5.60 -10.79 -19.63
CA ILE A 232 6.62 -10.97 -18.59
C ILE A 232 8.00 -11.04 -19.24
N GLY A 233 8.97 -10.27 -18.72
CA GLY A 233 10.36 -10.30 -19.18
C GLY A 233 11.10 -11.56 -18.74
N ALA A 234 11.15 -11.81 -17.42
CA ALA A 234 11.79 -12.99 -16.83
C ALA A 234 10.94 -13.54 -15.68
N GLY A 235 10.84 -14.87 -15.58
CA GLY A 235 10.14 -15.54 -14.50
C GLY A 235 9.11 -16.56 -15.01
N SER A 236 7.98 -16.68 -14.33
CA SER A 236 6.96 -17.68 -14.67
C SER A 236 5.54 -17.13 -14.54
N VAL A 237 4.65 -17.64 -15.39
CA VAL A 237 3.20 -17.36 -15.33
C VAL A 237 2.48 -18.68 -15.19
N ARG A 238 1.64 -18.80 -14.16
CA ARG A 238 0.70 -19.91 -13.99
C ARG A 238 -0.71 -19.37 -14.10
N ILE A 239 -1.45 -19.86 -15.09
CA ILE A 239 -2.84 -19.50 -15.33
C ILE A 239 -3.71 -20.68 -14.92
N LEU A 240 -4.65 -20.45 -13.99
CA LEU A 240 -5.66 -21.40 -13.58
C LEU A 240 -7.00 -20.95 -14.15
N VAL A 241 -7.70 -21.89 -14.78
CA VAL A 241 -8.96 -21.64 -15.46
C VAL A 241 -9.96 -22.71 -15.02
N PRO A 242 -11.23 -22.36 -14.73
CA PRO A 242 -12.30 -23.33 -14.55
C PRO A 242 -12.43 -24.30 -15.74
N LYS A 243 -12.75 -25.56 -15.45
CA LYS A 243 -12.84 -26.63 -16.48
C LYS A 243 -13.94 -26.40 -17.52
N ASP A 244 -14.96 -25.66 -17.14
CA ASP A 244 -16.15 -25.32 -17.91
C ASP A 244 -16.02 -24.00 -18.69
N LEU A 245 -14.91 -23.27 -18.51
CA LEU A 245 -14.67 -22.02 -19.22
C LEU A 245 -13.99 -22.30 -20.58
N ALA A 246 -14.59 -21.81 -21.66
CA ALA A 246 -13.97 -21.82 -22.98
C ALA A 246 -12.81 -20.81 -23.03
N VAL A 247 -11.61 -21.27 -23.41
CA VAL A 247 -10.40 -20.44 -23.46
C VAL A 247 -9.72 -20.54 -24.80
N ARG A 248 -9.26 -19.39 -25.31
CA ARG A 248 -8.31 -19.29 -26.41
C ARG A 248 -7.02 -18.67 -25.90
N ILE A 249 -5.90 -19.35 -26.12
CA ILE A 249 -4.56 -18.87 -25.75
C ILE A 249 -3.78 -18.62 -27.05
N ASN A 250 -3.19 -17.43 -27.16
CA ASN A 250 -2.18 -17.14 -28.16
C ASN A 250 -0.90 -16.77 -27.41
N ALA A 251 0.20 -17.45 -27.70
CA ALA A 251 1.53 -17.18 -27.12
C ALA A 251 2.51 -16.93 -28.27
N SER A 252 3.37 -15.92 -28.11
CA SER A 252 4.37 -15.50 -29.09
C SER A 252 5.69 -15.21 -28.39
#